data_AF-A0A6A2EHX5-F1
#
_entry.id   AF-A0A6A2EHX5-F1
#
_cell.length_a   1.000
_cell.length_b   1.000
_cell.length_c   1.000
_cell.angle_alpha   90.00
_cell.angle_beta   90.00
_cell.angle_gamma   90.00
#
_symmetry.space_group_name_H-M   'P 1'
#
loop_
_entity.id
_entity.type
_entity.pdbx_description
1 polymer ?
#
loop_
_entity_poly.entity_id
_entity_poly.type
_entity_poly.pdbx_seq_one_letter_code
_entity_poly.pdbx_strand_id
1 'polypeptide(L)'
;MKNCTKIFSVLFFALLALNTFATTNNEDIFKKALDEYDNVLSQNKKIKGEGDKADDIRKITREQYKELKILIDKAIDLFDQYTRIGTNDASKKASRHYILVLKKYDFTYKNDLGEFRDNFNKISSLESEMATLNGYYYPLRYSAGSKNYIIEADKKTSLEKGLLVEFAEVCTNLSKGAETIKYSKKAYPMYDYGDYNLWWCAHLWYFYANKLGYTGYEMVEPAEKIIYAMGGLKRSDIKKIKDSGWVNYTQAYSKLNTLLASNPSLSRSGEVWAKAGENFEKLDEEKWALEYYDKALKDGYGDRSFLLKMMEKGKSKKDKTLIKTAATIYDTKNLYGYGVCYDYKTIADYFEAADETTKAKELTDKYNTCQKEQTKQQRRAERGARFFVSFAPLPLLSGNIQGSVQIGGKRKLHEFGIRQVNEQKDRGLDMWGISNKNPENMIWSGMSYYYTYKKMSARDLYFGFQFRYTNKVYETQNATVTNANNNSYVGNFLFNPTEKRYDFTLNFGYMMVGKYLHFEMYYGLGLGFSTFDGGRNEWNNGAYRIIDNTFLSERKETRIGFTPRMGMKVGLNLINK
;
A
#
# COMPACT_ATOMS: atom_id res chain seq x y z
N MET A 1 48.35 -62.94 2.84
CA MET A 1 47.54 -61.79 2.38
C MET A 1 47.10 -61.83 0.89
N LYS A 2 47.15 -62.98 0.18
CA LYS A 2 46.65 -63.07 -1.21
C LYS A 2 45.23 -63.68 -1.36
N ASN A 3 44.68 -64.28 -0.30
CA ASN A 3 43.34 -64.91 -0.32
C ASN A 3 42.22 -64.04 0.30
N CYS A 4 42.53 -63.03 1.13
CA CYS A 4 41.51 -62.14 1.70
C CYS A 4 40.90 -61.17 0.67
N THR A 5 41.68 -60.72 -0.33
CA THR A 5 41.23 -59.78 -1.35
C THR A 5 40.24 -60.40 -2.34
N LYS A 6 40.38 -61.70 -2.67
CA LYS A 6 39.42 -62.41 -3.54
C LYS A 6 38.06 -62.63 -2.88
N ILE A 7 38.04 -62.93 -1.59
CA ILE A 7 36.79 -63.13 -0.83
C ILE A 7 36.07 -61.79 -0.65
N PHE A 8 36.79 -60.70 -0.35
CA PHE A 8 36.21 -59.36 -0.26
C PHE A 8 35.64 -58.86 -1.60
N SER A 9 36.32 -59.11 -2.73
CA SER A 9 35.78 -58.73 -4.04
C SER A 9 34.52 -59.51 -4.40
N VAL A 10 34.46 -60.82 -4.11
CA VAL A 10 33.27 -61.64 -4.42
C VAL A 10 32.09 -61.25 -3.53
N LEU A 11 32.30 -60.97 -2.23
CA LEU A 11 31.26 -60.47 -1.35
C LEU A 11 30.79 -59.06 -1.73
N PHE A 12 31.70 -58.17 -2.16
CA PHE A 12 31.35 -56.82 -2.60
C PHE A 12 30.57 -56.83 -3.93
N PHE A 13 30.97 -57.67 -4.89
CA PHE A 13 30.22 -57.86 -6.14
C PHE A 13 28.89 -58.59 -5.91
N ALA A 14 28.80 -59.52 -4.95
CA ALA A 14 27.53 -60.16 -4.58
C ALA A 14 26.59 -59.17 -3.88
N LEU A 15 27.10 -58.29 -3.00
CA LEU A 15 26.30 -57.22 -2.38
C LEU A 15 25.89 -56.14 -3.39
N LEU A 16 26.76 -55.76 -4.32
CA LEU A 16 26.39 -54.85 -5.41
C LEU A 16 25.33 -55.48 -6.30
N ALA A 17 25.52 -56.74 -6.70
CA ALA A 17 24.58 -57.49 -7.53
C ALA A 17 23.22 -57.63 -6.84
N LEU A 18 23.18 -58.03 -5.56
CA LEU A 18 21.95 -58.12 -4.76
C LEU A 18 21.24 -56.77 -4.63
N ASN A 19 21.97 -55.67 -4.41
CA ASN A 19 21.37 -54.34 -4.37
C ASN A 19 20.84 -53.91 -5.75
N THR A 20 21.59 -54.11 -6.84
CA THR A 20 21.13 -53.79 -8.20
C THR A 20 19.95 -54.63 -8.65
N PHE A 21 19.95 -55.95 -8.39
CA PHE A 21 18.85 -56.87 -8.75
C PHE A 21 17.57 -56.59 -7.94
N ALA A 22 17.71 -56.25 -6.65
CA ALA A 22 16.57 -55.86 -5.82
C ALA A 22 15.97 -54.52 -6.27
N THR A 23 16.80 -53.55 -6.68
CA THR A 23 16.30 -52.25 -7.19
C THR A 23 15.64 -52.35 -8.56
N THR A 24 16.21 -53.11 -9.51
CA THR A 24 15.63 -53.24 -10.86
C THR A 24 14.29 -53.98 -10.85
N ASN A 25 14.15 -55.02 -10.02
CA ASN A 25 12.90 -55.78 -9.96
C ASN A 25 11.76 -54.98 -9.28
N ASN A 26 12.11 -54.11 -8.32
CA ASN A 26 11.13 -53.25 -7.65
C ASN A 26 10.58 -52.16 -8.59
N GLU A 27 11.44 -51.48 -9.36
CA GLU A 27 10.98 -50.44 -10.30
C GLU A 27 10.11 -51.00 -11.43
N ASP A 28 10.40 -52.21 -11.91
CA ASP A 28 9.57 -52.90 -12.90
C ASP A 28 8.15 -53.19 -12.39
N ILE A 29 7.99 -53.53 -11.11
CA ILE A 29 6.67 -53.76 -10.50
C ILE A 29 5.88 -52.44 -10.44
N PHE A 30 6.52 -51.34 -10.05
CA PHE A 30 5.85 -50.04 -10.02
C PHE A 30 5.45 -49.55 -11.40
N LYS A 31 6.31 -49.76 -12.40
CA LYS A 31 5.99 -49.44 -13.80
C LYS A 31 4.80 -50.27 -14.30
N LYS A 32 4.77 -51.58 -14.04
CA LYS A 32 3.62 -52.43 -14.35
C LYS A 32 2.34 -51.97 -13.64
N ALA A 33 2.44 -51.52 -12.39
CA ALA A 33 1.30 -50.99 -11.65
C ALA A 33 0.73 -49.72 -12.31
N LEU A 34 1.59 -48.82 -12.79
CA LEU A 34 1.19 -47.63 -13.54
C LEU A 34 0.55 -48.00 -14.89
N ASP A 35 1.11 -48.96 -15.61
CA ASP A 35 0.55 -49.42 -16.90
C ASP A 35 -0.87 -50.03 -16.69
N GLU A 36 -1.07 -50.81 -15.63
CA GLU A 36 -2.40 -51.35 -15.30
C GLU A 36 -3.38 -50.28 -14.81
N TYR A 37 -2.89 -49.27 -14.08
CA TYR A 37 -3.68 -48.10 -13.72
C TYR A 37 -4.18 -47.35 -14.96
N ASP A 38 -3.31 -47.15 -15.96
CA ASP A 38 -3.68 -46.52 -17.23
C ASP A 38 -4.70 -47.36 -18.01
N ASN A 39 -4.61 -48.70 -17.93
CA ASN A 39 -5.62 -49.60 -18.49
C ASN A 39 -7.00 -49.39 -17.83
N VAL A 40 -7.05 -49.28 -16.48
CA VAL A 40 -8.29 -48.99 -15.75
C VAL A 40 -8.87 -47.65 -16.20
N LEU A 41 -8.05 -46.60 -16.29
CA LEU A 41 -8.49 -45.28 -16.76
C LEU A 41 -9.04 -45.34 -18.19
N SER A 42 -8.36 -46.06 -19.10
CA SER A 42 -8.79 -46.24 -20.48
C SER A 42 -10.16 -46.92 -20.57
N GLN A 43 -10.38 -47.97 -19.77
CA GLN A 43 -11.67 -48.67 -19.74
C GLN A 43 -12.78 -47.81 -19.14
N ASN A 44 -12.49 -47.09 -18.04
CA ASN A 44 -13.45 -46.15 -17.49
C ASN A 44 -13.87 -45.08 -18.52
N LYS A 45 -12.90 -44.52 -19.27
CA LYS A 45 -13.18 -43.57 -20.35
C LYS A 45 -14.04 -44.16 -21.46
N LYS A 46 -13.88 -45.44 -21.81
CA LYS A 46 -14.75 -46.09 -22.81
C LYS A 46 -16.20 -46.21 -22.33
N ILE A 47 -16.41 -46.41 -21.03
CA ILE A 47 -17.73 -46.61 -20.45
C ILE A 47 -18.45 -45.27 -20.25
N LYS A 48 -17.76 -44.32 -19.59
CA LYS A 48 -18.34 -43.02 -19.18
C LYS A 48 -18.10 -41.90 -20.20
N GLY A 49 -17.18 -42.04 -21.14
CA GLY A 49 -16.76 -40.98 -22.07
C GLY A 49 -15.55 -40.19 -21.56
N GLU A 50 -15.14 -39.15 -22.30
CA GLU A 50 -14.03 -38.26 -21.94
C GLU A 50 -14.35 -36.79 -22.30
N GLY A 51 -13.89 -35.86 -21.47
CA GLY A 51 -14.08 -34.42 -21.67
C GLY A 51 -15.57 -34.03 -21.71
N ASP A 52 -15.95 -33.19 -22.67
CA ASP A 52 -17.33 -32.72 -22.84
C ASP A 52 -18.32 -33.84 -23.28
N LYS A 53 -17.80 -35.04 -23.60
CA LYS A 53 -18.59 -36.23 -23.92
C LYS A 53 -18.68 -37.21 -22.74
N ALA A 54 -18.09 -36.88 -21.60
CA ALA A 54 -18.26 -37.66 -20.39
C ALA A 54 -19.71 -37.52 -19.91
N ASP A 55 -20.44 -38.63 -19.89
CA ASP A 55 -21.75 -38.73 -19.26
C ASP A 55 -21.55 -39.31 -17.86
N ASP A 56 -21.24 -38.43 -16.91
CA ASP A 56 -21.06 -38.81 -15.51
C ASP A 56 -22.33 -39.41 -14.89
N ILE A 57 -23.51 -39.20 -15.51
CA ILE A 57 -24.80 -39.75 -15.08
C ILE A 57 -24.99 -41.19 -15.56
N ARG A 58 -24.26 -41.64 -16.59
CA ARG A 58 -24.40 -42.98 -17.17
C ARG A 58 -23.94 -44.06 -16.19
N LYS A 59 -24.87 -44.76 -15.56
CA LYS A 59 -24.56 -45.86 -14.63
C LYS A 59 -23.88 -47.03 -15.34
N ILE A 60 -22.91 -47.66 -14.67
CA ILE A 60 -22.26 -48.88 -15.15
C ILE A 60 -23.17 -50.11 -15.01
N THR A 61 -23.06 -51.07 -15.93
CA THR A 61 -23.73 -52.38 -15.82
C THR A 61 -22.93 -53.35 -14.95
N ARG A 62 -23.57 -54.44 -14.47
CA ARG A 62 -22.87 -55.46 -13.65
C ARG A 62 -21.75 -56.14 -14.43
N GLU A 63 -21.96 -56.40 -15.71
CA GLU A 63 -21.00 -57.01 -16.61
C GLU A 63 -19.76 -56.13 -16.78
N GLN A 64 -19.96 -54.85 -17.10
CA GLN A 64 -18.87 -53.87 -17.21
C GLN A 64 -18.12 -53.70 -15.88
N TYR A 65 -18.83 -53.70 -14.76
CA TYR A 65 -18.20 -53.63 -13.45
C TYR A 65 -17.34 -54.87 -13.15
N LYS A 66 -17.78 -56.09 -13.49
CA LYS A 66 -16.96 -57.30 -13.32
C LYS A 66 -15.65 -57.21 -14.08
N GLU A 67 -15.67 -56.75 -15.33
CA GLU A 67 -14.48 -56.57 -16.16
C GLU A 67 -13.53 -55.51 -15.57
N LEU A 68 -14.06 -54.34 -15.19
CA LEU A 68 -13.28 -53.28 -14.56
C LEU A 68 -12.71 -53.70 -13.20
N LYS A 69 -13.48 -54.46 -12.42
CA LYS A 69 -13.09 -54.90 -11.08
C LYS A 69 -11.84 -55.78 -11.13
N ILE A 70 -11.74 -56.67 -12.12
CA ILE A 70 -10.54 -57.49 -12.34
C ILE A 70 -9.30 -56.60 -12.57
N LEU A 71 -9.44 -55.55 -13.38
CA LEU A 71 -8.34 -54.61 -13.64
C LEU A 71 -7.98 -53.77 -12.40
N ILE A 72 -8.99 -53.29 -11.68
CA ILE A 72 -8.83 -52.55 -10.42
C ILE A 72 -8.07 -53.39 -9.40
N ASP A 73 -8.50 -54.63 -9.18
CA ASP A 73 -7.90 -55.53 -8.20
C ASP A 73 -6.46 -55.88 -8.57
N LYS A 74 -6.20 -56.13 -9.86
CA LYS A 74 -4.84 -56.36 -10.37
C LYS A 74 -3.92 -55.15 -10.14
N ALA A 75 -4.39 -53.95 -10.44
CA ALA A 75 -3.61 -52.72 -10.24
C ALA A 75 -3.36 -52.45 -8.75
N ILE A 76 -4.36 -52.64 -7.89
CA ILE A 76 -4.21 -52.51 -6.44
C ILE A 76 -3.16 -53.49 -5.92
N ASP A 77 -3.22 -54.76 -6.32
CA ASP A 77 -2.27 -55.79 -5.87
C ASP A 77 -0.82 -55.45 -6.24
N LEU A 78 -0.59 -54.96 -7.47
CA LEU A 78 0.74 -54.50 -7.91
C LEU A 78 1.25 -53.28 -7.11
N PHE A 79 0.40 -52.29 -6.85
CA PHE A 79 0.77 -51.15 -6.01
C PHE A 79 1.00 -51.55 -4.55
N ASP A 80 0.23 -52.48 -4.00
CA ASP A 80 0.40 -52.99 -2.64
C ASP A 80 1.69 -53.81 -2.53
N GLN A 81 1.98 -54.64 -3.52
CA GLN A 81 3.25 -55.36 -3.63
C GLN A 81 4.41 -54.37 -3.59
N TYR A 82 4.39 -53.35 -4.45
CA TYR A 82 5.43 -52.32 -4.47
C TYR A 82 5.53 -51.55 -3.15
N THR A 83 4.41 -51.25 -2.50
CA THR A 83 4.42 -50.55 -1.21
C THR A 83 5.16 -51.34 -0.12
N ARG A 84 5.07 -52.68 -0.16
CA ARG A 84 5.76 -53.58 0.79
C ARG A 84 7.25 -53.69 0.49
N ILE A 85 7.62 -53.94 -0.76
CA ILE A 85 9.00 -54.31 -1.14
C ILE A 85 9.85 -53.14 -1.63
N GLY A 86 9.23 -52.05 -2.06
CA GLY A 86 9.93 -50.89 -2.61
C GLY A 86 10.86 -50.25 -1.59
N THR A 87 11.83 -49.47 -2.07
CA THR A 87 12.80 -48.77 -1.21
C THR A 87 12.61 -47.26 -1.25
N ASN A 88 11.97 -46.72 -2.28
CA ASN A 88 11.72 -45.29 -2.45
C ASN A 88 10.44 -44.84 -1.74
N ASP A 89 10.58 -44.04 -0.68
CA ASP A 89 9.47 -43.57 0.16
C ASP A 89 8.45 -42.71 -0.62
N ALA A 90 8.90 -41.86 -1.54
CA ALA A 90 8.00 -41.04 -2.35
C ALA A 90 7.14 -41.89 -3.31
N SER A 91 7.73 -42.94 -3.89
CA SER A 91 7.02 -43.87 -4.79
C SER A 91 6.05 -44.77 -4.03
N LYS A 92 6.36 -45.13 -2.77
CA LYS A 92 5.41 -45.81 -1.87
C LYS A 92 4.21 -44.94 -1.54
N LYS A 93 4.44 -43.66 -1.21
CA LYS A 93 3.38 -42.69 -0.97
C LYS A 93 2.51 -42.47 -2.21
N ALA A 94 3.13 -42.38 -3.39
CA ALA A 94 2.40 -42.32 -4.67
C ALA A 94 1.57 -43.60 -4.91
N SER A 95 2.12 -44.79 -4.63
CA SER A 95 1.39 -46.06 -4.73
C SER A 95 0.16 -46.08 -3.82
N ARG A 96 0.28 -45.60 -2.58
CA ARG A 96 -0.86 -45.45 -1.66
C ARG A 96 -1.92 -44.48 -2.19
N HIS A 97 -1.52 -43.37 -2.82
CA HIS A 97 -2.44 -42.47 -3.49
C HIS A 97 -3.21 -43.17 -4.63
N TYR A 98 -2.52 -43.88 -5.52
CA TYR A 98 -3.16 -44.60 -6.62
C TYR A 98 -4.10 -45.71 -6.16
N ILE A 99 -3.72 -46.48 -5.12
CA ILE A 99 -4.61 -47.46 -4.49
C ILE A 99 -5.91 -46.80 -4.03
N LEU A 100 -5.83 -45.65 -3.36
CA LEU A 100 -7.01 -44.95 -2.88
C LEU A 100 -7.89 -44.43 -4.04
N VAL A 101 -7.28 -43.95 -5.13
CA VAL A 101 -8.02 -43.58 -6.36
C VAL A 101 -8.76 -44.79 -6.94
N LEU A 102 -8.10 -45.95 -7.05
CA LEU A 102 -8.71 -47.19 -7.54
C LEU A 102 -9.84 -47.68 -6.62
N LYS A 103 -9.65 -47.60 -5.30
CA LYS A 103 -10.70 -47.90 -4.32
C LYS A 103 -11.88 -46.93 -4.40
N LYS A 104 -11.65 -45.65 -4.72
CA LYS A 104 -12.74 -44.72 -5.03
C LYS A 104 -13.53 -45.19 -6.25
N TYR A 105 -12.87 -45.60 -7.33
CA TYR A 105 -13.58 -46.12 -8.50
C TYR A 105 -14.43 -47.35 -8.17
N ASP A 106 -13.87 -48.33 -7.44
CA ASP A 106 -14.64 -49.48 -6.91
C ASP A 106 -15.88 -49.03 -6.13
N PHE A 107 -15.71 -48.04 -5.25
CA PHE A 107 -16.78 -47.47 -4.46
C PHE A 107 -17.88 -46.81 -5.31
N THR A 108 -17.51 -45.93 -6.24
CA THR A 108 -18.44 -45.25 -7.16
C THR A 108 -19.21 -46.26 -8.02
N TYR A 109 -18.56 -47.28 -8.57
CA TYR A 109 -19.26 -48.28 -9.39
C TYR A 109 -20.24 -49.13 -8.58
N LYS A 110 -19.87 -49.49 -7.35
CA LYS A 110 -20.80 -50.16 -6.43
C LYS A 110 -22.01 -49.27 -6.09
N ASN A 111 -21.81 -47.97 -6.00
CA ASN A 111 -22.88 -46.99 -5.82
C ASN A 111 -23.83 -46.97 -7.03
N ASP A 112 -23.27 -46.92 -8.26
CA ASP A 112 -24.03 -47.03 -9.52
C ASP A 112 -24.89 -48.31 -9.58
N LEU A 113 -24.38 -49.43 -9.06
CA LEU A 113 -25.06 -50.72 -9.00
C LEU A 113 -26.07 -50.87 -7.84
N GLY A 114 -26.18 -49.87 -6.96
CA GLY A 114 -27.06 -49.88 -5.79
C GLY A 114 -26.57 -50.75 -4.63
N GLU A 115 -25.28 -51.10 -4.58
CA GLU A 115 -24.66 -51.90 -3.51
C GLU A 115 -24.33 -51.04 -2.25
N PHE A 116 -25.29 -50.23 -1.81
CA PHE A 116 -25.07 -49.21 -0.78
C PHE A 116 -24.63 -49.80 0.57
N ARG A 117 -25.19 -50.95 0.99
CA ARG A 117 -24.87 -51.59 2.28
C ARG A 117 -23.41 -52.03 2.35
N ASP A 118 -22.91 -52.62 1.27
CA ASP A 118 -21.52 -53.05 1.17
C ASP A 118 -20.58 -51.85 1.18
N ASN A 119 -20.94 -50.78 0.45
CA ASN A 119 -20.18 -49.53 0.45
C ASN A 119 -20.16 -48.88 1.83
N PHE A 120 -21.28 -48.83 2.54
CA PHE A 120 -21.35 -48.23 3.87
C PHE A 120 -20.37 -48.88 4.85
N ASN A 121 -20.26 -50.21 4.82
CA ASN A 121 -19.31 -50.95 5.66
C ASN A 121 -17.83 -50.61 5.34
N LYS A 122 -17.54 -50.11 4.14
CA LYS A 122 -16.19 -49.71 3.71
C LYS A 122 -15.84 -48.26 4.03
N ILE A 123 -16.82 -47.39 4.31
CA ILE A 123 -16.61 -45.95 4.50
C ILE A 123 -15.54 -45.67 5.57
N SER A 124 -15.65 -46.29 6.75
CA SER A 124 -14.69 -46.06 7.85
C SER A 124 -13.26 -46.45 7.48
N SER A 125 -13.08 -47.54 6.71
CA SER A 125 -11.77 -47.96 6.20
C SER A 125 -11.21 -46.93 5.23
N LEU A 126 -12.04 -46.44 4.30
CA LEU A 126 -11.62 -45.43 3.33
C LEU A 126 -11.32 -44.08 3.99
N GLU A 127 -12.14 -43.62 4.94
CA GLU A 127 -11.84 -42.42 5.74
C GLU A 127 -10.47 -42.54 6.44
N SER A 128 -10.20 -43.70 7.06
CA SER A 128 -8.92 -43.95 7.73
C SER A 128 -7.75 -43.92 6.75
N GLU A 129 -7.88 -44.56 5.58
CA GLU A 129 -6.86 -44.53 4.53
C GLU A 129 -6.63 -43.11 3.99
N MET A 130 -7.69 -42.33 3.75
CA MET A 130 -7.56 -40.93 3.32
C MET A 130 -6.77 -40.09 4.34
N ALA A 131 -7.00 -40.30 5.64
CA ALA A 131 -6.31 -39.57 6.70
C ALA A 131 -4.80 -39.84 6.73
N THR A 132 -4.34 -40.99 6.23
CA THR A 132 -2.91 -41.30 6.13
C THR A 132 -2.19 -40.47 5.05
N LEU A 133 -2.92 -39.97 4.05
CA LEU A 133 -2.38 -39.13 2.98
C LEU A 133 -2.45 -37.64 3.36
N ASN A 134 -1.77 -37.27 4.45
CA ASN A 134 -1.72 -35.88 4.92
C ASN A 134 -1.20 -34.92 3.82
N GLY A 135 -1.75 -33.69 3.78
CA GLY A 135 -1.38 -32.63 2.84
C GLY A 135 0.11 -32.25 2.86
N TYR A 136 0.80 -32.45 4.00
CA TYR A 136 2.25 -32.24 4.12
C TYR A 136 3.08 -33.05 3.09
N TYR A 137 2.57 -34.19 2.64
CA TYR A 137 3.29 -35.06 1.71
C TYR A 137 3.18 -34.62 0.24
N TYR A 138 2.36 -33.60 -0.06
CA TYR A 138 2.18 -33.10 -1.42
C TYR A 138 2.99 -31.81 -1.65
N PRO A 139 3.55 -31.58 -2.85
CA PRO A 139 3.46 -32.45 -4.03
C PRO A 139 4.33 -33.72 -3.90
N LEU A 140 3.78 -34.88 -4.29
CA LEU A 140 4.52 -36.14 -4.31
C LEU A 140 5.33 -36.21 -5.61
N ARG A 141 6.66 -36.14 -5.50
CA ARG A 141 7.58 -36.24 -6.63
C ARG A 141 8.24 -37.61 -6.64
N TYR A 142 8.12 -38.34 -7.74
CA TYR A 142 8.67 -39.69 -7.84
C TYR A 142 9.13 -39.98 -9.28
N SER A 143 9.92 -41.04 -9.46
CA SER A 143 10.38 -41.49 -10.77
C SER A 143 9.95 -42.93 -11.02
N ALA A 144 9.66 -43.25 -12.28
CA ALA A 144 9.43 -44.62 -12.73
C ALA A 144 10.20 -44.82 -14.05
N GLY A 145 11.26 -45.62 -14.02
CA GLY A 145 12.21 -45.70 -15.13
C GLY A 145 12.84 -44.33 -15.42
N SER A 146 12.81 -43.90 -16.68
CA SER A 146 13.39 -42.61 -17.11
C SER A 146 12.46 -41.41 -16.97
N LYS A 147 11.24 -41.58 -16.44
CA LYS A 147 10.23 -40.51 -16.35
C LYS A 147 10.07 -40.04 -14.90
N ASN A 148 9.96 -38.72 -14.74
CA ASN A 148 9.63 -38.07 -13.47
C ASN A 148 8.15 -37.69 -13.46
N TYR A 149 7.49 -37.98 -12.35
CA TYR A 149 6.06 -37.74 -12.14
C TYR A 149 5.85 -36.87 -10.91
N ILE A 150 4.78 -36.07 -10.94
CA ILE A 150 4.37 -35.21 -9.84
C ILE A 150 2.87 -35.39 -9.61
N ILE A 151 2.48 -35.67 -8.37
CA ILE A 151 1.09 -35.62 -7.93
C ILE A 151 0.92 -34.37 -7.07
N GLU A 152 0.16 -33.41 -7.59
CA GLU A 152 -0.11 -32.14 -6.93
C GLU A 152 -1.11 -32.27 -5.77
N ALA A 153 -1.06 -31.33 -4.83
CA ALA A 153 -1.97 -31.30 -3.69
C ALA A 153 -3.46 -31.26 -4.11
N ASP A 154 -3.77 -30.58 -5.22
CA ASP A 154 -5.13 -30.48 -5.77
C ASP A 154 -5.74 -31.84 -6.13
N LYS A 155 -4.91 -32.83 -6.49
CA LYS A 155 -5.38 -34.19 -6.77
C LYS A 155 -5.85 -34.89 -5.50
N LYS A 156 -5.18 -34.66 -4.36
CA LYS A 156 -5.62 -35.16 -3.05
C LYS A 156 -6.95 -34.53 -2.64
N THR A 157 -7.06 -33.21 -2.77
CA THR A 157 -8.31 -32.49 -2.47
C THR A 157 -9.45 -32.97 -3.36
N SER A 158 -9.21 -33.18 -4.66
CA SER A 158 -10.21 -33.70 -5.61
C SER A 158 -10.68 -35.12 -5.26
N LEU A 159 -9.76 -35.99 -4.82
CA LEU A 159 -10.06 -37.35 -4.39
C LEU A 159 -10.94 -37.36 -3.14
N GLU A 160 -10.54 -36.59 -2.12
CA GLU A 160 -11.26 -36.45 -0.85
C GLU A 160 -12.66 -35.87 -1.05
N LYS A 161 -12.75 -34.77 -1.80
CA LYS A 161 -13.99 -34.10 -2.21
C LYS A 161 -14.98 -35.07 -2.87
N GLY A 162 -14.51 -35.85 -3.85
CA GLY A 162 -15.35 -36.83 -4.55
C GLY A 162 -15.83 -37.98 -3.66
N LEU A 163 -14.97 -38.51 -2.79
CA LEU A 163 -15.34 -39.58 -1.86
C LEU A 163 -16.39 -39.13 -0.84
N LEU A 164 -16.28 -37.92 -0.30
CA LEU A 164 -17.21 -37.43 0.71
C LEU A 164 -18.65 -37.27 0.17
N VAL A 165 -18.81 -36.88 -1.10
CA VAL A 165 -20.12 -36.82 -1.74
C VAL A 165 -20.72 -38.21 -1.93
N GLU A 166 -19.93 -39.17 -2.39
CA GLU A 166 -20.34 -40.58 -2.53
C GLU A 166 -20.72 -41.19 -1.17
N PHE A 167 -19.98 -40.86 -0.11
CA PHE A 167 -20.32 -41.28 1.25
C PHE A 167 -21.67 -40.71 1.70
N ALA A 168 -21.91 -39.42 1.44
CA ALA A 168 -23.20 -38.79 1.76
C ALA A 168 -24.36 -39.43 0.99
N GLU A 169 -24.17 -39.79 -0.27
CA GLU A 169 -25.18 -40.47 -1.09
C GLU A 169 -25.48 -41.89 -0.60
N VAL A 170 -24.45 -42.68 -0.27
CA VAL A 170 -24.62 -44.01 0.33
C VAL A 170 -25.41 -43.92 1.64
N CYS A 171 -25.05 -42.96 2.50
CA CYS A 171 -25.77 -42.73 3.76
C CYS A 171 -27.23 -42.29 3.52
N THR A 172 -27.47 -41.46 2.50
CA THR A 172 -28.81 -41.02 2.08
C THR A 172 -29.68 -42.22 1.72
N ASN A 173 -29.19 -43.09 0.83
CA ASN A 173 -29.89 -44.28 0.36
C ASN A 173 -30.17 -45.29 1.48
N LEU A 174 -29.31 -45.37 2.50
CA LEU A 174 -29.51 -46.22 3.67
C LEU A 174 -30.29 -45.54 4.81
N SER A 175 -30.84 -44.34 4.59
CA SER A 175 -31.54 -43.55 5.61
C SER A 175 -30.69 -43.25 6.87
N LYS A 176 -29.37 -43.17 6.71
CA LYS A 176 -28.39 -42.80 7.75
C LYS A 176 -28.23 -41.28 7.80
N GLY A 177 -29.24 -40.61 8.36
CA GLY A 177 -29.36 -39.15 8.29
C GLY A 177 -28.22 -38.39 8.97
N ALA A 178 -27.78 -38.83 10.16
CA ALA A 178 -26.71 -38.15 10.90
C ALA A 178 -25.37 -38.25 10.16
N GLU A 179 -25.06 -39.41 9.58
CA GLU A 179 -23.88 -39.63 8.76
C GLU A 179 -23.94 -38.85 7.45
N THR A 180 -25.13 -38.73 6.84
CA THR A 180 -25.34 -37.88 5.66
C THR A 180 -24.99 -36.42 5.96
N ILE A 181 -25.45 -35.89 7.10
CA ILE A 181 -25.10 -34.54 7.55
C ILE A 181 -23.59 -34.41 7.78
N LYS A 182 -22.97 -35.36 8.50
CA LYS A 182 -21.52 -35.38 8.77
C LYS A 182 -20.72 -35.25 7.47
N TYR A 183 -21.00 -36.09 6.46
CA TYR A 183 -20.22 -36.10 5.23
C TYR A 183 -20.53 -34.90 4.33
N SER A 184 -21.80 -34.50 4.21
CA SER A 184 -22.18 -33.32 3.43
C SER A 184 -21.55 -32.04 3.98
N LYS A 185 -21.51 -31.88 5.31
CA LYS A 185 -20.86 -30.74 5.98
C LYS A 185 -19.35 -30.72 5.76
N LYS A 186 -18.68 -31.88 5.79
CA LYS A 186 -17.25 -32.01 5.47
C LYS A 186 -16.95 -31.69 4.00
N ALA A 187 -17.82 -32.14 3.07
CA ALA A 187 -17.65 -31.95 1.64
C ALA A 187 -17.90 -30.50 1.20
N TYR A 188 -18.90 -29.83 1.78
CA TYR A 188 -19.35 -28.50 1.40
C TYR A 188 -18.22 -27.47 1.17
N PRO A 189 -17.28 -27.23 2.12
CA PRO A 189 -16.22 -26.22 1.94
C PRO A 189 -15.17 -26.60 0.88
N MET A 190 -15.20 -27.81 0.32
CA MET A 190 -14.28 -28.26 -0.73
C MET A 190 -14.78 -27.92 -2.15
N TYR A 191 -16.00 -27.41 -2.27
CA TYR A 191 -16.59 -27.00 -3.54
C TYR A 191 -16.53 -25.48 -3.71
N ASP A 192 -16.21 -25.04 -4.93
CA ASP A 192 -16.15 -23.63 -5.27
C ASP A 192 -17.55 -23.03 -5.42
N TYR A 193 -17.63 -21.71 -5.24
CA TYR A 193 -18.86 -20.97 -5.47
C TYR A 193 -19.33 -21.11 -6.92
N GLY A 194 -20.58 -21.56 -7.11
CA GLY A 194 -21.16 -21.84 -8.41
C GLY A 194 -21.00 -23.27 -8.93
N ASP A 195 -20.30 -24.14 -8.18
CA ASP A 195 -20.30 -25.58 -8.43
C ASP A 195 -21.64 -26.21 -8.01
N TYR A 196 -22.24 -27.02 -8.87
CA TYR A 196 -23.50 -27.72 -8.59
C TYR A 196 -23.44 -28.59 -7.33
N ASN A 197 -22.30 -29.21 -7.09
CA ASN A 197 -22.12 -30.09 -5.94
C ASN A 197 -22.01 -29.31 -4.61
N LEU A 198 -21.64 -28.02 -4.64
CA LEU A 198 -21.75 -27.16 -3.46
C LEU A 198 -23.20 -27.09 -2.99
N TRP A 199 -24.13 -26.91 -3.94
CA TRP A 199 -25.56 -26.94 -3.66
C TRP A 199 -26.02 -28.33 -3.23
N TRP A 200 -25.57 -29.40 -3.91
CA TRP A 200 -25.94 -30.77 -3.54
C TRP A 200 -25.59 -31.12 -2.09
N CYS A 201 -24.40 -30.73 -1.63
CA CYS A 201 -23.98 -30.89 -0.25
C CYS A 201 -24.88 -30.09 0.72
N ALA A 202 -25.20 -28.84 0.40
CA ALA A 202 -26.12 -28.04 1.22
C ALA A 202 -27.54 -28.64 1.23
N HIS A 203 -28.01 -29.15 0.10
CA HIS A 203 -29.30 -29.83 -0.07
C HIS A 203 -29.42 -31.02 0.88
N LEU A 204 -28.47 -31.95 0.83
CA LEU A 204 -28.46 -33.12 1.69
C LEU A 204 -28.36 -32.75 3.17
N TRP A 205 -27.48 -31.80 3.50
CA TRP A 205 -27.35 -31.31 4.88
C TRP A 205 -28.67 -30.72 5.39
N TYR A 206 -29.28 -29.78 4.65
CA TYR A 206 -30.55 -29.17 5.04
C TYR A 206 -31.67 -30.20 5.17
N PHE A 207 -31.81 -31.08 4.18
CA PHE A 207 -32.90 -32.05 4.12
C PHE A 207 -32.87 -32.98 5.34
N TYR A 208 -31.70 -33.55 5.65
CA TYR A 208 -31.56 -34.45 6.77
C TYR A 208 -31.55 -33.73 8.13
N ALA A 209 -31.01 -32.51 8.23
CA ALA A 209 -31.12 -31.71 9.45
C ALA A 209 -32.60 -31.45 9.78
N ASN A 210 -33.40 -31.08 8.77
CA ASN A 210 -34.83 -30.88 8.95
C ASN A 210 -35.55 -32.20 9.28
N LYS A 211 -35.22 -33.30 8.61
CA LYS A 211 -35.81 -34.63 8.86
C LYS A 211 -35.54 -35.16 10.27
N LEU A 212 -34.36 -34.89 10.82
CA LEU A 212 -33.96 -35.26 12.18
C LEU A 212 -34.47 -34.29 13.25
N GLY A 213 -35.19 -33.23 12.86
CA GLY A 213 -35.75 -32.27 13.80
C GLY A 213 -34.71 -31.35 14.43
N TYR A 214 -33.58 -31.10 13.76
CA TYR A 214 -32.58 -30.14 14.24
C TYR A 214 -33.21 -28.73 14.31
N THR A 215 -32.84 -27.99 15.35
CA THR A 215 -33.30 -26.62 15.61
C THR A 215 -32.11 -25.72 15.91
N GLY A 216 -32.34 -24.42 16.10
CA GLY A 216 -31.26 -23.50 16.42
C GLY A 216 -30.21 -23.38 15.31
N TYR A 217 -28.95 -23.25 15.71
CA TYR A 217 -27.81 -23.11 14.79
C TYR A 217 -27.65 -24.29 13.83
N GLU A 218 -27.98 -25.50 14.27
CA GLU A 218 -27.85 -26.73 13.48
C GLU A 218 -28.78 -26.77 12.26
N MET A 219 -29.81 -25.91 12.25
CA MET A 219 -30.74 -25.74 11.13
C MET A 219 -30.59 -24.38 10.43
N VAL A 220 -30.18 -23.33 11.13
CA VAL A 220 -29.89 -22.02 10.52
C VAL A 220 -28.72 -22.13 9.55
N GLU A 221 -27.63 -22.80 9.96
CA GLU A 221 -26.42 -22.95 9.14
C GLU A 221 -26.71 -23.61 7.77
N PRO A 222 -27.34 -24.81 7.68
CA PRO A 222 -27.66 -25.39 6.38
C PRO A 222 -28.64 -24.55 5.56
N ALA A 223 -29.58 -23.84 6.18
CA ALA A 223 -30.50 -22.95 5.45
C ALA A 223 -29.77 -21.77 4.79
N GLU A 224 -28.82 -21.15 5.50
CA GLU A 224 -27.92 -20.14 4.91
C GLU A 224 -27.08 -20.72 3.77
N LYS A 225 -26.54 -21.95 3.95
CA LYS A 225 -25.71 -22.61 2.95
C LYS A 225 -26.45 -22.93 1.66
N ILE A 226 -27.75 -23.25 1.72
CA ILE A 226 -28.61 -23.42 0.54
C ILE A 226 -28.68 -22.11 -0.25
N ILE A 227 -29.02 -21.00 0.41
CA ILE A 227 -29.20 -19.70 -0.25
C ILE A 227 -27.88 -19.25 -0.87
N TYR A 228 -26.78 -19.39 -0.14
CA TYR A 228 -25.44 -19.11 -0.65
C TYR A 228 -25.11 -19.95 -1.88
N ALA A 229 -25.22 -21.28 -1.78
CA ALA A 229 -24.84 -22.17 -2.87
C ALA A 229 -25.66 -21.91 -4.13
N MET A 230 -26.98 -21.70 -3.99
CA MET A 230 -27.85 -21.39 -5.14
C MET A 230 -27.56 -20.03 -5.76
N GLY A 231 -27.14 -19.03 -4.98
CA GLY A 231 -26.80 -17.70 -5.50
C GLY A 231 -25.61 -17.69 -6.47
N GLY A 232 -24.80 -18.75 -6.49
CA GLY A 232 -23.68 -18.89 -7.43
C GLY A 232 -23.99 -19.73 -8.67
N LEU A 233 -25.12 -20.45 -8.70
CA LEU A 233 -25.44 -21.37 -9.79
C LEU A 233 -25.91 -20.63 -11.04
N LYS A 234 -25.76 -21.29 -12.20
CA LYS A 234 -26.35 -20.81 -13.46
C LYS A 234 -27.88 -20.84 -13.37
N ARG A 235 -28.55 -19.91 -14.07
CA ARG A 235 -30.02 -19.83 -14.11
C ARG A 235 -30.68 -21.14 -14.59
N SER A 236 -30.04 -21.87 -15.51
CA SER A 236 -30.51 -23.19 -15.96
C SER A 236 -30.56 -24.22 -14.83
N ASP A 237 -29.55 -24.24 -13.97
CA ASP A 237 -29.43 -25.21 -12.87
C ASP A 237 -30.41 -24.85 -11.75
N ILE A 238 -30.54 -23.56 -11.44
CA ILE A 238 -31.55 -23.06 -10.49
C ILE A 238 -32.95 -23.48 -10.93
N LYS A 239 -33.28 -23.31 -12.22
CA LYS A 239 -34.58 -23.74 -12.76
C LYS A 239 -34.78 -25.24 -12.59
N LYS A 240 -33.80 -26.05 -12.99
CA LYS A 240 -33.83 -27.52 -12.83
C LYS A 240 -34.08 -27.93 -11.37
N ILE A 241 -33.41 -27.28 -10.43
CA ILE A 241 -33.58 -27.55 -8.99
C ILE A 241 -34.99 -27.21 -8.53
N LYS A 242 -35.54 -26.05 -8.93
CA LYS A 242 -36.91 -25.67 -8.57
C LYS A 242 -37.96 -26.64 -9.14
N ASP A 243 -37.77 -27.07 -10.38
CA ASP A 243 -38.70 -27.98 -11.07
C ASP A 243 -38.64 -29.41 -10.52
N SER A 244 -37.53 -29.80 -9.87
CA SER A 244 -37.32 -31.15 -9.32
C SER A 244 -38.02 -31.42 -7.97
N GLY A 245 -38.49 -30.39 -7.29
CA GLY A 245 -39.00 -30.49 -5.91
C GLY A 245 -37.92 -30.67 -4.83
N TRP A 246 -36.64 -30.65 -5.19
CA TRP A 246 -35.52 -30.64 -4.24
C TRP A 246 -35.47 -29.35 -3.41
N VAL A 247 -34.81 -29.45 -2.24
CA VAL A 247 -34.58 -28.31 -1.35
C VAL A 247 -33.93 -27.17 -2.12
N ASN A 248 -34.58 -26.01 -2.10
CA ASN A 248 -34.10 -24.80 -2.74
C ASN A 248 -34.21 -23.57 -1.83
N TYR A 249 -33.76 -22.42 -2.35
CA TYR A 249 -33.67 -21.17 -1.61
C TYR A 249 -35.03 -20.66 -1.08
N THR A 250 -36.16 -21.02 -1.71
CA THR A 250 -37.51 -20.64 -1.24
C THR A 250 -37.90 -21.37 0.05
N GLN A 251 -37.55 -22.65 0.17
CA GLN A 251 -37.76 -23.42 1.40
C GLN A 251 -36.83 -22.94 2.50
N ALA A 252 -35.57 -22.66 2.17
CA ALA A 252 -34.61 -22.10 3.10
C ALA A 252 -35.04 -20.70 3.61
N TYR A 253 -35.57 -19.85 2.74
CA TYR A 253 -36.16 -18.55 3.10
C TYR A 253 -37.25 -18.70 4.16
N SER A 254 -38.24 -19.57 3.91
CA SER A 254 -39.34 -19.81 4.85
C SER A 254 -38.82 -20.35 6.19
N LYS A 255 -37.87 -21.28 6.15
CA LYS A 255 -37.29 -21.88 7.36
C LYS A 255 -36.49 -20.88 8.20
N LEU A 256 -35.65 -20.05 7.58
CA LEU A 256 -34.92 -18.99 8.29
C LEU A 256 -35.88 -18.01 8.95
N ASN A 257 -36.91 -17.56 8.23
CA ASN A 257 -37.92 -16.66 8.79
C ASN A 257 -38.62 -17.27 10.01
N THR A 258 -39.02 -18.54 9.96
CA THR A 258 -39.63 -19.22 11.10
C THR A 258 -38.65 -19.34 12.28
N LEU A 259 -37.42 -19.81 12.03
CA LEU A 259 -36.43 -20.04 13.10
C LEU A 259 -36.03 -18.73 13.78
N LEU A 260 -35.72 -17.70 13.01
CA LEU A 260 -35.23 -16.44 13.54
C LEU A 260 -36.34 -15.58 14.15
N ALA A 261 -37.59 -15.73 13.72
CA ALA A 261 -38.73 -15.15 14.44
C ALA A 261 -38.93 -15.78 15.82
N SER A 262 -38.74 -17.11 15.92
CA SER A 262 -38.87 -17.83 17.19
C SER A 262 -37.69 -17.62 18.15
N ASN A 263 -36.49 -17.41 17.62
CA ASN A 263 -35.29 -17.18 18.41
C ASN A 263 -34.37 -16.18 17.69
N PRO A 264 -34.56 -14.86 17.91
CA PRO A 264 -33.81 -13.81 17.23
C PRO A 264 -32.29 -13.87 17.47
N SER A 265 -31.83 -14.43 18.59
CA SER A 265 -30.39 -14.52 18.90
C SER A 265 -29.59 -15.31 17.85
N LEU A 266 -30.27 -16.23 17.14
CA LEU A 266 -29.68 -17.02 16.07
C LEU A 266 -29.33 -16.21 14.82
N SER A 267 -29.85 -14.97 14.67
CA SER A 267 -29.50 -14.09 13.56
C SER A 267 -28.07 -13.57 13.62
N ARG A 268 -27.39 -13.78 14.76
CA ARG A 268 -26.02 -13.32 15.05
C ARG A 268 -25.90 -11.80 14.87
N SER A 269 -26.77 -11.06 15.56
CA SER A 269 -26.90 -9.59 15.44
C SER A 269 -27.11 -9.16 13.99
N GLY A 270 -27.97 -9.89 13.27
CA GLY A 270 -28.37 -9.61 11.89
C GLY A 270 -27.41 -10.07 10.79
N GLU A 271 -26.28 -10.71 11.12
CA GLU A 271 -25.32 -11.23 10.13
C GLU A 271 -25.96 -12.23 9.16
N VAL A 272 -26.80 -13.13 9.67
CA VAL A 272 -27.51 -14.13 8.86
C VAL A 272 -28.37 -13.46 7.80
N TRP A 273 -29.10 -12.42 8.21
CA TRP A 273 -29.97 -11.66 7.32
C TRP A 273 -29.17 -10.94 6.23
N ALA A 274 -28.08 -10.26 6.61
CA ALA A 274 -27.24 -9.55 5.66
C ALA A 274 -26.66 -10.49 4.58
N LYS A 275 -26.07 -11.62 5.01
CA LYS A 275 -25.45 -12.60 4.10
C LYS A 275 -26.47 -13.29 3.20
N ALA A 276 -27.63 -13.67 3.74
CA ALA A 276 -28.69 -14.26 2.92
C ALA A 276 -29.29 -13.23 1.95
N GLY A 277 -29.47 -11.98 2.37
CA GLY A 277 -29.94 -10.88 1.53
C GLY A 277 -29.05 -10.63 0.30
N GLU A 278 -27.72 -10.66 0.48
CA GLU A 278 -26.77 -10.53 -0.64
C GLU A 278 -26.90 -11.66 -1.67
N ASN A 279 -27.21 -12.87 -1.22
CA ASN A 279 -27.38 -14.00 -2.13
C ASN A 279 -28.77 -14.02 -2.76
N PHE A 280 -29.81 -13.50 -2.10
CA PHE A 280 -31.11 -13.25 -2.74
C PHE A 280 -31.02 -12.21 -3.86
N GLU A 281 -30.19 -11.19 -3.70
CA GLU A 281 -29.92 -10.22 -4.76
C GLU A 281 -29.33 -10.89 -6.01
N LYS A 282 -28.37 -11.82 -5.84
CA LYS A 282 -27.82 -12.63 -6.94
C LYS A 282 -28.84 -13.61 -7.54
N LEU A 283 -29.86 -14.00 -6.77
CA LEU A 283 -30.94 -14.86 -7.23
C LEU A 283 -32.04 -14.10 -8.00
N ASP A 284 -31.88 -12.79 -8.23
CA ASP A 284 -32.91 -11.87 -8.76
C ASP A 284 -34.16 -11.78 -7.87
N GLU A 285 -34.03 -12.11 -6.57
CA GLU A 285 -35.11 -12.05 -5.58
C GLU A 285 -35.05 -10.72 -4.80
N GLU A 286 -35.17 -9.60 -5.52
CA GLU A 286 -34.95 -8.26 -4.95
C GLU A 286 -35.85 -7.96 -3.74
N LYS A 287 -37.10 -8.43 -3.76
CA LYS A 287 -38.03 -8.25 -2.64
C LYS A 287 -37.50 -8.91 -1.35
N TRP A 288 -37.00 -10.14 -1.44
CA TRP A 288 -36.45 -10.86 -0.29
C TRP A 288 -35.12 -10.29 0.16
N ALA A 289 -34.29 -9.84 -0.77
CA ALA A 289 -33.04 -9.16 -0.45
C ALA A 289 -33.29 -7.90 0.39
N LEU A 290 -34.21 -7.02 -0.04
CA LEU A 290 -34.56 -5.80 0.70
C LEU A 290 -35.16 -6.11 2.07
N GLU A 291 -36.06 -7.08 2.17
CA GLU A 291 -36.62 -7.52 3.46
C GLU A 291 -35.53 -7.97 4.43
N TYR A 292 -34.56 -8.75 3.95
CA TYR A 292 -33.48 -9.27 4.77
C TYR A 292 -32.49 -8.17 5.15
N TYR A 293 -32.23 -7.21 4.27
CA TYR A 293 -31.41 -6.05 4.62
C TYR A 293 -32.05 -5.19 5.72
N ASP A 294 -33.36 -4.95 5.65
CA ASP A 294 -34.10 -4.25 6.72
C ASP A 294 -34.03 -5.00 8.05
N LYS A 295 -34.22 -6.33 8.04
CA LYS A 295 -34.05 -7.18 9.22
C LYS A 295 -32.62 -7.14 9.78
N ALA A 296 -31.61 -7.16 8.92
CA ALA A 296 -30.21 -7.06 9.34
C ALA A 296 -29.94 -5.75 10.09
N LEU A 297 -30.41 -4.62 9.54
CA LEU A 297 -30.24 -3.30 10.13
C LEU A 297 -31.00 -3.18 11.46
N LYS A 298 -32.23 -3.70 11.55
CA LYS A 298 -33.02 -3.72 12.79
C LYS A 298 -32.34 -4.52 13.90
N ASP A 299 -31.67 -5.61 13.55
CA ASP A 299 -30.87 -6.42 14.48
C ASP A 299 -29.52 -5.78 14.84
N GLY A 300 -29.21 -4.59 14.31
CA GLY A 300 -27.99 -3.83 14.58
C GLY A 300 -26.77 -4.26 13.76
N TYR A 301 -26.96 -5.09 12.73
CA TYR A 301 -25.88 -5.45 11.81
C TYR A 301 -25.41 -4.21 11.06
N GLY A 302 -24.10 -4.09 10.88
CA GLY A 302 -23.55 -2.95 10.17
C GLY A 302 -22.06 -2.83 10.32
N ASP A 303 -21.34 -3.61 9.51
CA ASP A 303 -19.97 -3.25 9.14
C ASP A 303 -19.99 -2.06 8.15
N ARG A 304 -18.85 -1.39 8.02
CA ARG A 304 -18.72 -0.18 7.19
C ARG A 304 -19.18 -0.40 5.75
N SER A 305 -18.78 -1.51 5.14
CA SER A 305 -19.04 -1.80 3.72
C SER A 305 -20.51 -2.09 3.48
N PHE A 306 -21.13 -2.91 4.34
CA PHE A 306 -22.54 -3.21 4.28
C PHE A 306 -23.40 -1.94 4.41
N LEU A 307 -23.13 -1.09 5.41
CA LEU A 307 -23.92 0.12 5.65
C LEU A 307 -23.83 1.11 4.49
N LEU A 308 -22.64 1.30 3.90
CA LEU A 308 -22.47 2.12 2.69
C LEU A 308 -23.24 1.54 1.50
N LYS A 309 -23.19 0.21 1.30
CA LYS A 309 -23.98 -0.47 0.26
C LYS A 309 -25.48 -0.25 0.48
N MET A 310 -25.96 -0.32 1.73
CA MET A 310 -27.38 -0.12 2.06
C MET A 310 -27.84 1.33 1.85
N MET A 311 -27.03 2.31 2.26
CA MET A 311 -27.31 3.72 1.99
C MET A 311 -27.39 4.02 0.49
N GLU A 312 -26.44 3.49 -0.30
CA GLU A 312 -26.45 3.68 -1.75
C GLU A 312 -27.63 2.98 -2.42
N LYS A 313 -27.94 1.76 -2.00
CA LYS A 313 -29.12 1.04 -2.49
C LYS A 313 -30.41 1.79 -2.14
N GLY A 314 -30.56 2.27 -0.91
CA GLY A 314 -31.68 3.09 -0.48
C GLY A 314 -31.84 4.35 -1.34
N LYS A 315 -30.72 5.03 -1.64
CA LYS A 315 -30.72 6.20 -2.55
C LYS A 315 -31.19 5.83 -3.96
N SER A 316 -30.68 4.74 -4.52
CA SER A 316 -31.07 4.26 -5.86
C SER A 316 -32.56 3.89 -5.95
N LYS A 317 -33.12 3.35 -4.86
CA LYS A 317 -34.53 2.91 -4.77
C LYS A 317 -35.46 3.97 -4.19
N LYS A 318 -34.94 5.14 -3.82
CA LYS A 318 -35.66 6.22 -3.11
C LYS A 318 -36.29 5.76 -1.79
N ASP A 319 -35.68 4.77 -1.13
CA ASP A 319 -36.10 4.26 0.18
C ASP A 319 -35.41 5.06 1.30
N LYS A 320 -36.08 6.10 1.78
CA LYS A 320 -35.56 6.98 2.84
C LYS A 320 -35.36 6.26 4.17
N THR A 321 -36.20 5.27 4.47
CA THR A 321 -36.12 4.49 5.72
C THR A 321 -34.86 3.65 5.75
N LEU A 322 -34.52 3.00 4.63
CA LEU A 322 -33.30 2.22 4.50
C LEU A 322 -32.05 3.11 4.65
N ILE A 323 -32.03 4.27 3.98
CA ILE A 323 -30.93 5.25 4.10
C ILE A 323 -30.77 5.70 5.55
N LYS A 324 -31.86 6.17 6.18
CA LYS A 324 -31.85 6.66 7.56
C LYS A 324 -31.32 5.62 8.54
N THR A 325 -31.82 4.39 8.45
CA THR A 325 -31.45 3.32 9.39
C THR A 325 -29.97 2.97 9.24
N ALA A 326 -29.49 2.79 8.00
CA ALA A 326 -28.08 2.49 7.75
C ALA A 326 -27.14 3.64 8.17
N ALA A 327 -27.48 4.89 7.85
CA ALA A 327 -26.71 6.07 8.25
C ALA A 327 -26.68 6.25 9.78
N THR A 328 -27.79 5.98 10.47
CA THR A 328 -27.88 6.04 11.94
C THR A 328 -26.97 5.02 12.60
N ILE A 329 -26.95 3.77 12.10
CA ILE A 329 -26.05 2.74 12.62
C ILE A 329 -24.58 3.10 12.34
N TYR A 330 -24.29 3.66 11.17
CA TYR A 330 -22.95 4.12 10.80
C TYR A 330 -22.43 5.19 11.77
N ASP A 331 -23.25 6.21 12.05
CA ASP A 331 -22.91 7.30 12.96
C ASP A 331 -22.77 6.79 14.40
N THR A 332 -23.73 5.98 14.87
CA THR A 332 -23.73 5.43 16.24
C THR A 332 -22.53 4.54 16.51
N LYS A 333 -22.09 3.74 15.53
CA LYS A 333 -20.87 2.92 15.63
C LYS A 333 -19.57 3.70 15.40
N ASN A 334 -19.66 5.00 15.12
CA ASN A 334 -18.51 5.89 14.85
C ASN A 334 -17.57 5.31 13.77
N LEU A 335 -18.12 4.80 12.67
CA LEU A 335 -17.35 4.12 11.60
C LEU A 335 -16.61 5.07 10.65
N TYR A 336 -16.37 6.31 11.08
CA TYR A 336 -15.62 7.32 10.33
C TYR A 336 -14.14 6.94 10.28
N GLY A 337 -13.51 7.08 9.11
CA GLY A 337 -12.08 6.87 8.95
C GLY A 337 -11.26 7.85 9.78
N TYR A 338 -10.22 7.37 10.45
CA TYR A 338 -9.34 8.21 11.26
C TYR A 338 -8.70 9.32 10.41
N GLY A 339 -8.96 10.58 10.75
CA GLY A 339 -8.42 11.74 10.02
C GLY A 339 -9.06 12.02 8.65
N VAL A 340 -10.11 11.30 8.26
CA VAL A 340 -10.78 11.46 6.96
C VAL A 340 -12.00 12.36 7.16
N CYS A 341 -11.82 13.68 7.07
CA CYS A 341 -12.92 14.64 7.22
C CYS A 341 -14.08 14.35 6.25
N TYR A 342 -13.79 13.85 5.05
CA TYR A 342 -14.78 13.59 3.99
C TYR A 342 -15.85 12.56 4.34
N ASP A 343 -15.58 11.64 5.28
CA ASP A 343 -16.59 10.67 5.70
C ASP A 343 -17.77 11.38 6.38
N TYR A 344 -17.53 12.44 7.17
CA TYR A 344 -18.61 13.23 7.76
C TYR A 344 -19.52 13.88 6.70
N LYS A 345 -18.94 14.40 5.62
CA LYS A 345 -19.72 15.00 4.54
C LYS A 345 -20.55 13.95 3.79
N THR A 346 -19.94 12.80 3.50
CA THR A 346 -20.61 11.69 2.81
C THR A 346 -21.82 11.21 3.61
N ILE A 347 -21.66 10.98 4.91
CA ILE A 347 -22.78 10.55 5.77
C ILE A 347 -23.81 11.68 5.97
N ALA A 348 -23.39 12.95 6.01
CA ALA A 348 -24.31 14.08 6.01
C ALA A 348 -25.23 14.09 4.78
N ASP A 349 -24.68 13.84 3.60
CA ASP A 349 -25.43 13.80 2.34
C ASP A 349 -26.46 12.65 2.33
N TYR A 350 -26.16 11.52 2.97
CA TYR A 350 -27.13 10.43 3.14
C TYR A 350 -28.23 10.78 4.14
N PHE A 351 -27.91 11.45 5.26
CA PHE A 351 -28.96 11.96 6.15
C PHE A 351 -29.85 13.00 5.45
N GLU A 352 -29.28 13.88 4.63
CA GLU A 352 -30.05 14.84 3.83
C GLU A 352 -30.97 14.13 2.82
N ALA A 353 -30.47 13.11 2.13
CA ALA A 353 -31.28 12.28 1.22
C ALA A 353 -32.42 11.51 1.94
N ALA A 354 -32.29 11.31 3.26
CA ALA A 354 -33.31 10.72 4.11
C ALA A 354 -34.21 11.76 4.83
N ASP A 355 -34.14 13.04 4.43
CA ASP A 355 -34.84 14.19 5.05
C ASP A 355 -34.45 14.48 6.52
N GLU A 356 -33.32 13.96 7.01
CA GLU A 356 -32.81 14.16 8.37
C GLU A 356 -31.91 15.42 8.45
N THR A 357 -32.52 16.58 8.19
CA THR A 357 -31.81 17.87 8.04
C THR A 357 -31.00 18.28 9.28
N THR A 358 -31.51 18.03 10.49
CA THR A 358 -30.82 18.34 11.74
C THR A 358 -29.50 17.57 11.84
N LYS A 359 -29.53 16.27 11.53
CA LYS A 359 -28.35 15.41 11.63
C LYS A 359 -27.35 15.68 10.50
N ALA A 360 -27.86 15.91 9.28
CA ALA A 360 -27.05 16.35 8.15
C ALA A 360 -26.27 17.64 8.45
N LYS A 361 -26.92 18.62 9.11
CA LYS A 361 -26.28 19.86 9.53
C LYS A 361 -25.19 19.62 10.59
N GLU A 362 -25.47 18.81 11.62
CA GLU A 362 -24.49 18.46 12.66
C GLU A 362 -23.19 17.87 12.06
N LEU A 363 -23.32 16.92 11.14
CA LEU A 363 -22.18 16.28 10.48
C LEU A 363 -21.46 17.23 9.50
N THR A 364 -22.19 18.10 8.83
CA THR A 364 -21.61 19.16 7.97
C THR A 364 -20.77 20.14 8.80
N ASP A 365 -21.22 20.51 10.00
CA ASP A 365 -20.47 21.37 10.92
C ASP A 365 -19.20 20.68 11.45
N LYS A 366 -19.29 19.36 11.74
CA LYS A 366 -18.11 18.54 12.09
C LYS A 366 -17.10 18.47 10.94
N TYR A 367 -17.56 18.26 9.70
CA TYR A 367 -16.72 18.31 8.50
C TYR A 367 -15.98 19.65 8.37
N ASN A 368 -16.72 20.76 8.48
CA ASN A 368 -16.16 22.11 8.37
C ASN A 368 -15.12 22.39 9.47
N THR A 369 -15.37 21.91 10.68
CA THR A 369 -14.43 22.03 11.82
C THR A 369 -13.15 21.23 11.56
N CYS A 370 -13.28 19.97 11.14
CA CYS A 370 -12.15 19.10 10.79
C CYS A 370 -11.27 19.71 9.69
N GLN A 371 -11.87 20.25 8.62
CA GLN A 371 -11.16 20.94 7.54
C GLN A 371 -10.41 22.19 8.00
N LYS A 372 -11.03 23.01 8.87
CA LYS A 372 -10.38 24.18 9.46
C LYS A 372 -9.15 23.80 10.29
N GLU A 373 -9.24 22.71 11.06
CA GLU A 373 -8.12 22.22 11.87
C GLU A 373 -6.97 21.68 11.02
N GLN A 374 -7.26 20.87 9.99
CA GLN A 374 -6.24 20.42 9.04
C GLN A 374 -5.52 21.59 8.36
N THR A 375 -6.28 22.59 7.91
CA THR A 375 -5.72 23.81 7.31
C THR A 375 -4.85 24.59 8.31
N LYS A 376 -5.27 24.67 9.59
CA LYS A 376 -4.50 25.34 10.64
C LYS A 376 -3.20 24.61 10.96
N GLN A 377 -3.20 23.27 10.97
CA GLN A 377 -2.00 22.47 11.14
C GLN A 377 -1.02 22.65 9.96
N GLN A 378 -1.52 22.62 8.72
CA GLN A 378 -0.71 22.92 7.54
C GLN A 378 -0.07 24.31 7.61
N ARG A 379 -0.86 25.35 7.98
CA ARG A 379 -0.33 26.72 8.19
C ARG A 379 0.73 26.80 9.30
N ARG A 380 0.65 25.97 10.33
CA ARG A 380 1.68 25.91 11.40
C ARG A 380 2.98 25.29 10.88
N ALA A 381 2.91 24.26 10.04
CA ALA A 381 4.09 23.67 9.39
C ALA A 381 4.83 24.64 8.43
N GLU A 382 4.10 25.63 7.88
CA GLU A 382 4.68 26.68 7.04
C GLU A 382 5.42 27.79 7.82
N ARG A 383 5.15 27.96 9.12
CA ARG A 383 5.70 29.05 9.98
C ARG A 383 7.09 28.75 10.56
N GLY A 384 7.94 28.09 9.79
CA GLY A 384 9.28 27.74 10.24
C GLY A 384 10.18 28.95 10.53
N ALA A 385 10.91 28.91 11.64
CA ALA A 385 11.85 29.95 12.05
C ALA A 385 13.23 29.68 11.45
N ARG A 386 13.91 30.75 11.01
CA ARG A 386 15.24 30.72 10.40
C ARG A 386 16.18 31.66 11.13
N PHE A 387 17.35 31.16 11.50
CA PHE A 387 18.44 31.95 12.07
C PHE A 387 19.76 31.58 11.39
N PHE A 388 20.39 32.57 10.76
CA PHE A 388 21.61 32.40 9.96
C PHE A 388 22.72 33.32 10.46
N VAL A 389 23.95 32.82 10.43
CA VAL A 389 25.17 33.63 10.59
C VAL A 389 26.04 33.42 9.37
N SER A 390 26.42 34.49 8.70
CA SER A 390 27.00 34.45 7.34
C SER A 390 28.23 35.33 7.25
N PHE A 391 29.14 34.99 6.36
CA PHE A 391 30.27 35.82 5.95
C PHE A 391 30.35 35.90 4.42
N ALA A 392 30.91 36.98 3.90
CA ALA A 392 31.16 37.12 2.47
C ALA A 392 32.61 36.73 2.17
N PRO A 393 32.87 35.69 1.35
CA PRO A 393 34.24 35.24 1.08
C PRO A 393 35.00 36.17 0.14
N LEU A 394 34.34 36.83 -0.81
CA LEU A 394 35.01 37.68 -1.80
C LEU A 394 35.78 38.87 -1.18
N PRO A 395 35.24 39.60 -0.18
CA PRO A 395 35.99 40.62 0.54
C PRO A 395 37.29 40.12 1.19
N LEU A 396 37.36 38.86 1.65
CA LEU A 396 38.56 38.34 2.33
C LEU A 396 39.78 38.30 1.40
N LEU A 397 39.57 38.11 0.09
CA LEU A 397 40.65 38.12 -0.90
C LEU A 397 41.36 39.47 -1.01
N SER A 398 40.69 40.55 -0.60
CA SER A 398 41.25 41.91 -0.58
C SER A 398 41.49 42.40 0.84
N GLY A 399 41.69 41.49 1.82
CA GLY A 399 41.94 41.86 3.22
C GLY A 399 40.75 42.47 3.97
N ASN A 400 39.55 42.43 3.39
CA ASN A 400 38.33 43.01 3.96
C ASN A 400 37.49 41.93 4.67
N ILE A 401 36.81 42.30 5.75
CA ILE A 401 35.93 41.37 6.49
C ILE A 401 34.49 41.80 6.29
N GLN A 402 33.59 40.86 5.97
CA GLN A 402 32.16 41.13 5.92
C GLN A 402 31.38 39.96 6.51
N GLY A 403 30.55 40.27 7.51
CA GLY A 403 29.70 39.31 8.22
C GLY A 403 28.25 39.79 8.34
N SER A 404 27.34 38.88 8.60
CA SER A 404 25.93 39.21 8.90
C SER A 404 25.19 38.13 9.68
N VAL A 405 24.16 38.57 10.39
CA VAL A 405 23.18 37.73 11.06
C VAL A 405 21.83 37.93 10.38
N GLN A 406 21.12 36.85 10.10
CA GLN A 406 19.80 36.91 9.49
C GLN A 406 18.77 36.17 10.35
N ILE A 407 17.63 36.80 10.63
CA ILE A 407 16.56 36.25 11.46
C ILE A 407 15.23 36.37 10.72
N GLY A 408 14.35 35.38 10.85
CA GLY A 408 12.98 35.50 10.36
C GLY A 408 12.31 34.15 10.14
N GLY A 409 11.44 34.08 9.13
CA GLY A 409 10.76 32.85 8.73
C GLY A 409 11.01 32.46 7.27
N LYS A 410 10.41 31.36 6.82
CA LYS A 410 10.60 30.84 5.44
C LYS A 410 10.37 31.88 4.32
N ARG A 411 9.46 32.84 4.51
CA ARG A 411 9.07 33.85 3.51
C ARG A 411 9.64 35.26 3.73
N LYS A 412 10.12 35.59 4.93
CA LYS A 412 10.56 36.94 5.31
C LYS A 412 11.81 36.84 6.18
N LEU A 413 12.88 37.52 5.80
CA LEU A 413 14.13 37.54 6.55
C LEU A 413 14.59 38.99 6.76
N HIS A 414 15.15 39.24 7.93
CA HIS A 414 15.79 40.48 8.33
C HIS A 414 17.27 40.18 8.53
N GLU A 415 18.12 40.91 7.83
CA GLU A 415 19.56 40.74 7.90
C GLU A 415 20.21 42.01 8.45
N PHE A 416 21.12 41.82 9.39
CA PHE A 416 21.97 42.86 9.96
C PHE A 416 23.41 42.46 9.69
N GLY A 417 24.22 43.37 9.16
CA GLY A 417 25.61 43.04 8.85
C GLY A 417 26.57 44.19 8.99
N ILE A 418 27.83 43.80 9.03
CA ILE A 418 28.98 44.67 9.22
C ILE A 418 30.01 44.34 8.13
N ARG A 419 30.72 45.36 7.65
CA ARG A 419 31.85 45.22 6.76
C ARG A 419 32.99 46.12 7.22
N GLN A 420 34.14 45.54 7.47
CA GLN A 420 35.39 46.25 7.63
C GLN A 420 36.10 46.30 6.28
N VAL A 421 36.59 47.48 5.93
CA VAL A 421 37.38 47.72 4.75
C VAL A 421 38.76 48.20 5.17
N ASN A 422 39.79 47.57 4.63
CA ASN A 422 41.19 47.89 4.85
C ASN A 422 41.80 48.27 3.49
N GLU A 423 42.30 49.49 3.38
CA GLU A 423 43.11 49.99 2.26
C GLU A 423 42.48 49.73 0.88
N GLN A 424 41.19 50.06 0.74
CA GLN A 424 40.49 49.91 -0.53
C GLN A 424 40.53 51.20 -1.35
N LYS A 425 40.86 51.08 -2.64
CA LYS A 425 40.78 52.20 -3.59
C LYS A 425 39.32 52.66 -3.78
N ASP A 426 39.05 53.93 -3.50
CA ASP A 426 37.83 54.61 -3.94
C ASP A 426 37.94 54.86 -5.45
N ARG A 427 36.91 54.44 -6.19
CA ARG A 427 36.88 54.57 -7.65
C ARG A 427 36.48 55.97 -8.11
N GLY A 428 36.11 56.87 -7.20
CA GLY A 428 35.83 58.26 -7.51
C GLY A 428 34.85 58.42 -8.67
N LEU A 429 33.81 57.57 -8.73
CA LEU A 429 32.85 57.53 -9.84
C LEU A 429 32.13 58.87 -10.06
N ASP A 430 32.12 59.71 -9.03
CA ASP A 430 31.63 61.08 -8.99
C ASP A 430 32.62 62.14 -9.53
N MET A 431 33.87 61.76 -9.79
CA MET A 431 34.95 62.60 -10.35
C MET A 431 35.29 62.19 -11.79
N TRP A 432 34.34 61.54 -12.49
CA TRP A 432 34.61 60.86 -13.78
C TRP A 432 35.08 61.80 -14.91
N GLY A 433 34.75 63.11 -14.87
CA GLY A 433 35.06 64.10 -15.91
C GLY A 433 36.22 65.07 -15.66
N ILE A 434 37.04 64.88 -14.62
CA ILE A 434 38.16 65.80 -14.28
C ILE A 434 39.47 65.30 -14.93
N SER A 435 40.20 66.20 -15.60
CA SER A 435 41.30 65.88 -16.54
C SER A 435 42.67 65.59 -15.90
N ASN A 436 42.80 65.64 -14.57
CA ASN A 436 44.06 65.32 -13.88
C ASN A 436 43.78 64.40 -12.70
N LYS A 437 43.53 63.12 -12.97
CA LYS A 437 43.31 62.14 -11.90
C LYS A 437 44.69 61.66 -11.45
N ASN A 438 45.04 61.91 -10.19
CA ASN A 438 45.92 61.02 -9.44
C ASN A 438 45.03 60.01 -8.70
N PRO A 439 44.47 58.98 -9.38
CA PRO A 439 43.59 58.02 -8.72
C PRO A 439 44.35 57.14 -7.72
N GLU A 440 45.69 57.15 -7.73
CA GLU A 440 46.54 56.33 -6.87
C GLU A 440 46.41 56.68 -5.38
N ASN A 441 45.95 57.89 -5.04
CA ASN A 441 45.94 58.38 -3.65
C ASN A 441 44.59 58.27 -2.91
N MET A 442 43.54 57.73 -3.56
CA MET A 442 42.21 57.62 -2.95
C MET A 442 42.01 56.28 -2.24
N ILE A 443 42.94 55.90 -1.36
CA ILE A 443 42.84 54.67 -0.57
C ILE A 443 42.09 54.99 0.72
N TRP A 444 41.13 54.13 1.10
CA TRP A 444 40.35 54.31 2.33
C TRP A 444 40.21 53.02 3.12
N SER A 445 40.17 53.18 4.44
CA SER A 445 39.83 52.17 5.42
C SER A 445 38.61 52.61 6.22
N GLY A 446 37.85 51.67 6.76
CA GLY A 446 36.70 52.03 7.59
C GLY A 446 35.67 50.93 7.75
N MET A 447 34.49 51.34 8.21
CA MET A 447 33.42 50.44 8.62
C MET A 447 32.11 50.76 7.91
N SER A 448 31.40 49.72 7.49
CA SER A 448 30.01 49.80 7.04
C SER A 448 29.10 48.95 7.90
N TYR A 449 27.91 49.46 8.19
CA TYR A 449 26.82 48.75 8.86
C TYR A 449 25.60 48.75 7.95
N TYR A 450 24.87 47.65 7.89
CA TYR A 450 23.70 47.57 7.03
C TYR A 450 22.57 46.73 7.60
N TYR A 451 21.35 47.11 7.21
CA TYR A 451 20.13 46.35 7.45
C TYR A 451 19.48 46.02 6.11
N THR A 452 19.10 44.76 5.90
CA THR A 452 18.40 44.29 4.69
C THR A 452 17.10 43.59 5.07
N TYR A 453 15.99 43.99 4.47
CA TYR A 453 14.75 43.22 4.47
C TYR A 453 14.69 42.36 3.21
N LYS A 454 14.33 41.07 3.34
CA LYS A 454 14.21 40.12 2.23
C LYS A 454 12.85 39.42 2.27
N LYS A 455 12.15 39.41 1.13
CA LYS A 455 10.94 38.62 0.91
C LYS A 455 11.26 37.46 -0.04
N MET A 456 11.18 36.24 0.48
CA MET A 456 11.46 35.01 -0.28
C MET A 456 10.25 34.60 -1.13
N SER A 457 10.52 34.17 -2.35
CA SER A 457 9.60 33.47 -3.23
C SER A 457 9.69 31.95 -3.04
N ALA A 458 8.81 31.19 -3.70
CA ALA A 458 8.83 29.72 -3.62
C ALA A 458 10.06 29.05 -4.28
N ARG A 459 10.86 29.79 -5.08
CA ARG A 459 12.03 29.26 -5.80
C ARG A 459 13.36 29.76 -5.25
N ASP A 460 13.43 30.02 -3.94
CA ASP A 460 14.64 30.52 -3.24
C ASP A 460 15.18 31.89 -3.75
N LEU A 461 14.45 32.55 -4.64
CA LEU A 461 14.70 33.93 -5.04
C LEU A 461 14.10 34.89 -4.01
N TYR A 462 14.75 36.03 -3.79
CA TYR A 462 14.23 37.08 -2.94
C TYR A 462 14.31 38.46 -3.59
N PHE A 463 13.39 39.32 -3.14
CA PHE A 463 13.40 40.75 -3.38
C PHE A 463 13.38 41.50 -2.05
N GLY A 464 14.05 42.64 -1.98
CA GLY A 464 14.28 43.34 -0.73
C GLY A 464 14.80 44.75 -0.89
N PHE A 465 15.01 45.41 0.24
CA PHE A 465 15.68 46.71 0.31
C PHE A 465 16.76 46.68 1.39
N GLN A 466 17.79 47.50 1.25
CA GLN A 466 18.84 47.67 2.26
C GLN A 466 19.13 49.14 2.50
N PHE A 467 19.34 49.45 3.76
CA PHE A 467 19.97 50.68 4.22
C PHE A 467 21.39 50.36 4.68
N ARG A 468 22.36 51.15 4.25
CA ARG A 468 23.76 51.01 4.65
C ARG A 468 24.32 52.36 5.07
N TYR A 469 25.04 52.36 6.19
CA TYR A 469 25.90 53.46 6.59
C TYR A 469 27.35 53.02 6.39
N THR A 470 28.19 53.89 5.83
CA THR A 470 29.62 53.67 5.66
C THR A 470 30.38 54.87 6.17
N ASN A 471 31.37 54.64 7.02
CA ASN A 471 32.36 55.63 7.43
C ASN A 471 33.68 55.28 6.78
N LYS A 472 34.19 56.17 5.94
CA LYS A 472 35.49 56.05 5.26
C LYS A 472 36.48 57.01 5.90
N VAL A 473 37.69 56.51 6.15
CA VAL A 473 38.86 57.28 6.54
C VAL A 473 39.87 57.09 5.42
N TYR A 474 40.22 58.17 4.74
CA TYR A 474 41.20 58.12 3.66
C TYR A 474 42.61 58.22 4.23
N GLU A 475 43.59 57.71 3.49
CA GLU A 475 45.01 57.93 3.82
C GLU A 475 45.33 59.44 3.89
N THR A 476 46.25 59.81 4.78
CA THR A 476 46.70 61.19 4.95
C THR A 476 47.24 61.75 3.64
N GLN A 477 46.70 62.88 3.22
CA GLN A 477 47.04 63.54 1.97
C GLN A 477 47.93 64.75 2.24
N ASN A 478 49.08 64.84 1.58
CA ASN A 478 49.86 66.07 1.56
C ASN A 478 49.39 66.96 0.42
N ALA A 479 49.21 68.26 0.68
CA ALA A 479 48.83 69.21 -0.35
C ALA A 479 49.36 70.63 -0.10
N THR A 480 49.69 71.31 -1.19
CA THR A 480 50.10 72.71 -1.24
C THR A 480 48.88 73.63 -1.20
N VAL A 481 48.88 74.55 -0.25
CA VAL A 481 47.85 75.58 -0.10
C VAL A 481 48.39 76.92 -0.58
N THR A 482 47.64 77.60 -1.44
CA THR A 482 47.89 78.98 -1.88
C THR A 482 46.74 79.88 -1.47
N ASN A 483 46.99 81.17 -1.32
CA ASN A 483 45.91 82.15 -1.17
C ASN A 483 45.11 82.25 -2.48
N ALA A 484 43.78 82.21 -2.39
CA ALA A 484 42.90 82.16 -3.56
C ALA A 484 42.91 83.46 -4.39
N ASN A 485 43.21 84.61 -3.77
CA ASN A 485 43.12 85.91 -4.42
C ASN A 485 44.37 86.29 -5.23
N ASN A 486 45.55 85.87 -4.79
CA ASN A 486 46.83 86.27 -5.40
C ASN A 486 47.76 85.09 -5.73
N ASN A 487 47.31 83.85 -5.51
CA ASN A 487 48.08 82.61 -5.68
C ASN A 487 49.41 82.57 -4.90
N SER A 488 49.58 83.37 -3.84
CA SER A 488 50.79 83.31 -3.02
C SER A 488 50.85 81.99 -2.24
N TYR A 489 52.02 81.36 -2.23
CA TYR A 489 52.27 80.15 -1.46
C TYR A 489 52.05 80.39 0.04
N VAL A 490 51.27 79.53 0.69
CA VAL A 490 51.03 79.54 2.14
C VAL A 490 51.86 78.45 2.82
N GLY A 491 51.80 77.22 2.32
CA GLY A 491 52.47 76.08 2.93
C GLY A 491 52.01 74.74 2.39
N ASN A 492 52.73 73.69 2.78
CA ASN A 492 52.34 72.30 2.56
C ASN A 492 51.76 71.73 3.86
N PHE A 493 50.56 71.15 3.77
CA PHE A 493 49.83 70.65 4.93
C PHE A 493 49.36 69.22 4.74
N LEU A 494 49.29 68.48 5.85
CA LEU A 494 48.74 67.12 5.91
C LEU A 494 47.25 67.17 6.24
N PHE A 495 46.43 66.67 5.33
CA PHE A 495 44.99 66.53 5.42
C PHE A 495 44.62 65.10 5.79
N ASN A 496 43.60 64.91 6.64
CA ASN A 496 43.11 63.60 7.08
C ASN A 496 41.64 63.43 6.66
N PRO A 497 41.38 63.09 5.38
CA PRO A 497 40.03 63.19 4.86
C PRO A 497 39.15 62.06 5.36
N THR A 498 37.86 62.35 5.56
CA THR A 498 36.86 61.36 5.94
C THR A 498 35.58 61.50 5.12
N GLU A 499 34.80 60.43 5.01
CA GLU A 499 33.50 60.48 4.36
C GLU A 499 32.49 59.60 5.08
N LYS A 500 31.32 60.18 5.37
CA LYS A 500 30.15 59.41 5.79
C LYS A 500 29.22 59.24 4.60
N ARG A 501 28.72 58.02 4.39
CA ARG A 501 27.84 57.69 3.28
C ARG A 501 26.64 56.87 3.74
N TYR A 502 25.46 57.23 3.25
CA TYR A 502 24.20 56.56 3.49
C TYR A 502 23.66 56.02 2.17
N ASP A 503 23.56 54.71 2.01
CA ASP A 503 23.03 54.06 0.81
C ASP A 503 21.63 53.48 1.05
N PHE A 504 20.75 53.69 0.07
CA PHE A 504 19.52 52.93 -0.09
C PHE A 504 19.60 52.11 -1.38
N THR A 505 19.44 50.79 -1.26
CA THR A 505 19.53 49.87 -2.41
C THR A 505 18.36 48.90 -2.45
N LEU A 506 17.74 48.74 -3.62
CA LEU A 506 16.87 47.59 -3.89
C LEU A 506 17.74 46.37 -4.13
N ASN A 507 17.45 45.27 -3.44
CA ASN A 507 18.20 44.03 -3.52
C ASN A 507 17.37 42.91 -4.13
N PHE A 508 18.02 42.16 -5.00
CA PHE A 508 17.54 40.94 -5.60
C PHE A 508 18.59 39.86 -5.33
N GLY A 509 18.16 38.62 -5.14
CA GLY A 509 19.14 37.57 -4.96
C GLY A 509 18.53 36.19 -4.92
N TYR A 510 19.42 35.22 -4.82
CA TYR A 510 19.11 33.81 -4.70
C TYR A 510 19.74 33.30 -3.40
N MET A 511 18.96 32.61 -2.57
CA MET A 511 19.41 32.05 -1.30
C MET A 511 19.05 30.58 -1.22
N MET A 512 20.02 29.71 -1.47
CA MET A 512 19.90 28.28 -1.27
C MET A 512 20.12 27.95 0.21
N VAL A 513 19.13 27.32 0.85
CA VAL A 513 19.16 26.98 2.28
C VAL A 513 19.21 25.46 2.44
N GLY A 514 20.38 24.94 2.82
CA GLY A 514 20.57 23.56 3.26
C GLY A 514 20.28 23.38 4.76
N LYS A 515 20.42 22.13 5.23
CA LYS A 515 20.19 21.77 6.63
C LYS A 515 21.12 22.51 7.60
N TYR A 516 22.40 22.65 7.24
CA TYR A 516 23.44 23.25 8.09
C TYR A 516 24.08 24.51 7.51
N LEU A 517 23.99 24.69 6.19
CA LEU A 517 24.63 25.78 5.46
C LEU A 517 23.61 26.49 4.59
N HIS A 518 23.85 27.77 4.33
CA HIS A 518 23.17 28.51 3.29
C HIS A 518 24.18 29.24 2.42
N PHE A 519 23.77 29.45 1.17
CA PHE A 519 24.51 30.14 0.15
C PHE A 519 23.63 31.24 -0.43
N GLU A 520 24.13 32.46 -0.47
CA GLU A 520 23.39 33.62 -0.97
C GLU A 520 24.20 34.35 -2.04
N MET A 521 23.59 34.56 -3.20
CA MET A 521 24.06 35.51 -4.21
C MET A 521 23.13 36.71 -4.21
N TYR A 522 23.70 37.91 -4.14
CA TYR A 522 22.94 39.15 -4.10
C TYR A 522 23.42 40.12 -5.17
N TYR A 523 22.46 40.86 -5.71
CA TYR A 523 22.64 42.00 -6.58
C TYR A 523 21.77 43.14 -6.07
N GLY A 524 22.21 44.37 -6.22
CA GLY A 524 21.41 45.52 -5.84
C GLY A 524 21.82 46.79 -6.54
N LEU A 525 20.83 47.65 -6.75
CA LEU A 525 20.99 48.96 -7.36
C LEU A 525 20.33 50.00 -6.46
N GLY A 526 20.95 51.17 -6.38
CA GLY A 526 20.49 52.20 -5.48
C GLY A 526 21.23 53.50 -5.59
N LEU A 527 20.95 54.38 -4.64
CA LEU A 527 21.53 55.70 -4.53
C LEU A 527 22.18 55.84 -3.16
N GLY A 528 23.27 56.60 -3.09
CA GLY A 528 23.99 56.91 -1.88
C GLY A 528 24.16 58.41 -1.72
N PHE A 529 23.93 58.92 -0.52
CA PHE A 529 24.25 60.29 -0.12
C PHE A 529 25.55 60.29 0.68
N SER A 530 26.55 61.06 0.26
CA SER A 530 27.85 61.16 0.91
C SER A 530 28.10 62.58 1.42
N THR A 531 28.71 62.68 2.60
CA THR A 531 29.28 63.90 3.17
C THR A 531 30.79 63.71 3.35
N PHE A 532 31.59 64.53 2.68
CA PHE A 532 33.05 64.50 2.66
C PHE A 532 33.62 65.64 3.51
N ASP A 533 34.61 65.32 4.33
CA ASP A 533 35.38 66.27 5.13
C ASP A 533 36.85 66.13 4.73
N GLY A 534 37.48 67.23 4.32
CA GLY A 534 38.87 67.26 3.90
C GLY A 534 39.88 67.13 5.06
N GLY A 535 39.43 67.27 6.32
CA GLY A 535 40.26 67.07 7.51
C GLY A 535 41.07 68.29 7.96
N ARG A 536 40.87 69.47 7.34
CA ARG A 536 41.37 70.80 7.76
C ARG A 536 40.52 71.92 7.15
N ASN A 537 39.35 72.17 7.73
CA ASN A 537 38.36 73.10 7.19
C ASN A 537 38.84 74.57 7.17
N GLU A 538 39.85 74.90 7.96
CA GLU A 538 40.49 76.23 7.97
C GLU A 538 41.20 76.57 6.65
N TRP A 539 41.60 75.56 5.86
CA TRP A 539 42.22 75.73 4.53
C TRP A 539 41.29 75.33 3.38
N ASN A 540 40.13 74.76 3.69
CA ASN A 540 39.11 74.35 2.73
C ASN A 540 37.95 75.36 2.72
N ASN A 541 38.27 76.62 2.38
CA ASN A 541 37.32 77.72 2.28
C ASN A 541 37.67 78.62 1.09
N GLY A 542 36.79 79.56 0.74
CA GLY A 542 36.97 80.42 -0.44
C GLY A 542 38.19 81.36 -0.40
N ALA A 543 38.89 81.49 0.74
CA ALA A 543 40.09 82.32 0.85
C ALA A 543 41.38 81.59 0.43
N TYR A 544 41.34 80.25 0.33
CA TYR A 544 42.50 79.42 0.03
C TYR A 544 42.20 78.43 -1.10
N ARG A 545 43.24 78.00 -1.82
CA ARG A 545 43.15 77.03 -2.91
C ARG A 545 44.18 75.93 -2.73
N ILE A 546 43.73 74.68 -2.92
CA ILE A 546 44.59 73.50 -2.98
C ILE A 546 44.92 73.23 -4.46
N ILE A 547 46.20 73.17 -4.82
CA ILE A 547 46.62 73.21 -6.23
C ILE A 547 47.26 71.92 -6.77
N ASP A 548 47.75 71.03 -5.91
CA ASP A 548 48.49 69.81 -6.26
C ASP A 548 47.77 68.51 -5.84
N ASN A 549 46.59 68.62 -5.23
CA ASN A 549 45.78 67.47 -4.81
C ASN A 549 44.33 67.59 -5.31
N THR A 550 44.06 66.98 -6.46
CA THR A 550 42.74 67.00 -7.12
C THR A 550 41.65 66.31 -6.29
N PHE A 551 42.00 65.33 -5.45
CA PHE A 551 41.04 64.69 -4.56
C PHE A 551 40.51 65.68 -3.53
N LEU A 552 41.38 66.46 -2.90
CA LEU A 552 40.96 67.47 -1.92
C LEU A 552 40.30 68.68 -2.56
N SER A 553 40.77 69.13 -3.74
CA SER A 553 40.30 70.36 -4.37
C SER A 553 38.94 70.22 -5.05
N GLU A 554 38.64 69.06 -5.65
CA GLU A 554 37.45 68.89 -6.51
C GLU A 554 36.34 68.05 -5.87
N ARG A 555 36.63 67.34 -4.78
CA ARG A 555 35.63 66.48 -4.13
C ARG A 555 34.58 67.33 -3.41
N LYS A 556 33.35 67.27 -3.90
CA LYS A 556 32.22 67.98 -3.28
C LYS A 556 31.95 67.50 -1.85
N GLU A 557 31.71 68.45 -0.97
CA GLU A 557 31.35 68.23 0.44
C GLU A 557 30.09 67.35 0.56
N THR A 558 29.05 67.61 -0.24
CA THR A 558 27.85 66.76 -0.27
C THR A 558 27.55 66.30 -1.69
N ARG A 559 27.13 65.03 -1.83
CA ARG A 559 26.80 64.47 -3.15
C ARG A 559 25.89 63.25 -3.08
N ILE A 560 25.15 63.05 -4.17
CA ILE A 560 24.38 61.83 -4.42
C ILE A 560 25.10 61.04 -5.52
N GLY A 561 25.29 59.74 -5.30
CA GLY A 561 25.93 58.85 -6.26
C GLY A 561 25.17 57.55 -6.44
N PHE A 562 25.41 56.88 -7.55
CA PHE A 562 24.88 55.53 -7.79
C PHE A 562 25.61 54.49 -6.94
N THR A 563 24.87 53.53 -6.39
CA THR A 563 25.40 52.45 -5.53
C THR A 563 25.03 51.08 -6.11
N PRO A 564 25.78 50.57 -7.11
CA PRO A 564 25.65 49.19 -7.52
C PRO A 564 26.33 48.28 -6.49
N ARG A 565 25.74 47.12 -6.24
CA ARG A 565 26.36 46.08 -5.42
C ARG A 565 26.09 44.71 -5.98
N MET A 566 27.08 43.85 -5.87
CA MET A 566 26.95 42.42 -6.10
C MET A 566 27.84 41.69 -5.12
N GLY A 567 27.50 40.44 -4.82
CA GLY A 567 28.37 39.61 -4.03
C GLY A 567 27.72 38.30 -3.63
N MET A 568 28.47 37.58 -2.80
CA MET A 568 28.16 36.23 -2.36
C MET A 568 28.36 36.15 -0.84
N LYS A 569 27.52 35.36 -0.16
CA LYS A 569 27.66 35.02 1.26
C LYS A 569 27.50 33.52 1.44
N VAL A 570 28.25 32.98 2.38
CA VAL A 570 28.13 31.62 2.87
C VAL A 570 27.90 31.71 4.36
N GLY A 571 27.01 30.90 4.91
CA GLY A 571 26.79 30.92 6.35
C GLY A 571 26.14 29.69 6.93
N LEU A 572 26.16 29.61 8.25
CA LEU A 572 25.63 28.53 9.04
C LEU A 572 24.13 28.74 9.30
N ASN A 573 23.39 27.65 9.20
CA ASN A 573 21.99 27.57 9.56
C ASN A 573 21.87 27.02 10.98
N LEU A 574 21.59 27.91 11.92
CA LEU A 574 21.58 27.60 13.36
C LEU A 574 20.18 27.23 13.87
N ILE A 575 19.12 27.65 13.16
CA ILE A 575 17.74 27.25 13.42
C ILE A 575 17.03 27.04 12.09
N ASN A 576 16.56 25.80 11.85
CA ASN A 576 15.74 25.43 10.70
C ASN A 576 14.64 24.46 11.16
N LYS A 577 13.55 25.02 11.69
CA LYS A 577 12.36 24.26 12.07
C LYS A 577 11.23 24.57 11.10
#